data_AF-A0AB39BM84-F1
#
_entry.id   AF-A0AB39BM84-F1
#
_cell.length_a   1.000
_cell.length_b   1.000
_cell.length_c   1.000
_cell.angle_alpha   90.00
_cell.angle_beta   90.00
_cell.angle_gamma   90.00
#
_symmetry.space_group_name_H-M   'P 1'
#
loop_
_entity.id
_entity.type
_entity.pdbx_description
1 polymer ?
#
loop_
_entity_poly.entity_id
_entity_poly.type
_entity_poly.pdbx_seq_one_letter_code
_entity_poly.pdbx_strand_id
1 'polypeptide(L)'
;MPEIILMDESLRGVDYKLPYLQAIEEGKDGDTSYFRVPESFWASGLCAKLSGAGLAMYLIAMSRAGWGNQPSFWLSPTHFAEQYGLGDSTRKKGLRELVDHGVVTQELRSIDRGGHQGFRTFQRSVYTVAAEYRVPGATTPEPASAEEKLTVEDIFKMLSARPGKR
;
A
#
# COMPACT_ATOMS: atom_id res chain seq x y z
N MET A 1 -11.85 -7.22 -32.12
CA MET A 1 -11.74 -7.55 -30.69
C MET A 1 -12.91 -6.90 -29.98
N PRO A 2 -13.60 -7.58 -29.04
CA PRO A 2 -14.69 -6.94 -28.30
C PRO A 2 -14.13 -5.82 -27.43
N GLU A 3 -14.83 -4.70 -27.40
CA GLU A 3 -14.57 -3.59 -26.47
C GLU A 3 -15.15 -3.98 -25.11
N ILE A 4 -14.31 -3.98 -24.07
CA ILE A 4 -14.74 -4.25 -22.69
C ILE A 4 -14.88 -2.89 -22.02
N ILE A 5 -16.11 -2.51 -21.70
CA ILE A 5 -16.41 -1.29 -20.95
C ILE A 5 -16.74 -1.70 -19.51
N LEU A 6 -15.94 -1.20 -18.56
CA LEU A 6 -16.13 -1.50 -17.14
C LEU A 6 -17.14 -0.52 -16.53
N MET A 7 -18.30 -1.06 -16.16
CA MET A 7 -19.39 -0.32 -15.52
C MET A 7 -19.35 -0.51 -14.01
N ASP A 8 -19.86 0.48 -13.27
CA ASP A 8 -20.07 0.38 -11.83
C ASP A 8 -21.13 -0.69 -11.48
N GLU A 9 -20.90 -1.41 -10.37
CA GLU A 9 -21.73 -2.54 -9.94
C GLU A 9 -23.10 -2.12 -9.38
N SER A 10 -23.36 -0.82 -9.24
CA SER A 10 -24.65 -0.30 -8.76
C SER A 10 -25.83 -0.52 -9.72
N LEU A 11 -25.58 -1.10 -10.91
CA LEU A 11 -26.56 -1.31 -11.99
C LEU A 11 -27.16 0.01 -12.52
N ARG A 12 -26.49 1.15 -12.29
CA ARG A 12 -26.95 2.48 -12.75
C ARG A 12 -26.44 2.86 -14.14
N GLY A 13 -25.64 2.01 -14.79
CA GLY A 13 -25.06 2.28 -16.10
C GLY A 13 -24.06 3.45 -16.09
N VAL A 14 -23.37 3.64 -14.97
CA VAL A 14 -22.29 4.64 -14.84
C VAL A 14 -20.94 3.95 -15.00
N ASP A 15 -19.96 4.65 -15.56
CA ASP A 15 -18.60 4.14 -15.71
C ASP A 15 -17.99 3.82 -14.34
N TYR A 16 -17.23 2.72 -14.27
CA TYR A 16 -16.52 2.36 -13.06
C TYR A 16 -15.43 3.40 -12.76
N LYS A 17 -15.52 4.02 -11.58
CA LYS A 17 -14.43 4.83 -11.01
C LYS A 17 -13.66 4.00 -10.00
N LEU A 18 -12.33 4.12 -10.04
CA LEU A 18 -11.50 3.51 -9.01
C LEU A 18 -11.88 4.08 -7.64
N PRO A 19 -12.16 3.25 -6.63
CA PRO A 19 -12.65 3.70 -5.32
C PRO A 19 -11.77 4.77 -4.64
N TYR A 20 -10.46 4.74 -4.89
CA TYR A 20 -9.54 5.77 -4.40
C TYR A 20 -9.71 7.12 -5.11
N LEU A 21 -9.93 7.13 -6.44
CA LEU A 21 -10.21 8.35 -7.18
C LEU A 21 -11.52 8.98 -6.72
N GLN A 22 -12.54 8.16 -6.48
CA GLN A 22 -13.81 8.62 -5.93
C GLN A 22 -13.62 9.24 -4.53
N ALA A 23 -12.80 8.64 -3.66
CA ALA A 23 -12.54 9.20 -2.34
C ALA A 23 -11.79 10.54 -2.38
N ILE A 24 -10.85 10.71 -3.34
CA ILE A 24 -10.20 12.01 -3.59
C ILE A 24 -11.23 13.04 -4.06
N GLU A 25 -12.08 12.71 -5.03
CA GLU A 25 -13.15 13.58 -5.54
C GLU A 25 -14.14 13.99 -4.43
N GLU A 26 -14.45 13.08 -3.51
CA GLU A 26 -15.34 13.32 -2.36
C GLU A 26 -14.68 14.16 -1.24
N GLY A 27 -13.42 14.61 -1.42
CA GLY A 27 -12.71 15.42 -0.43
C GLY A 27 -12.38 14.66 0.85
N LYS A 28 -12.33 13.32 0.80
CA LYS A 28 -11.92 12.50 1.95
C LYS A 28 -10.40 12.50 2.02
N ASP A 29 -9.88 13.29 2.95
CA ASP A 29 -8.46 13.24 3.31
C ASP A 29 -8.12 11.87 3.92
N GLY A 30 -7.41 11.05 3.16
CA GLY A 30 -6.27 10.30 3.72
C GLY A 30 -6.48 8.91 4.34
N ASP A 31 -7.61 8.20 4.13
CA ASP A 31 -7.75 6.86 4.74
C ASP A 31 -8.32 5.73 3.86
N THR A 32 -8.69 6.02 2.61
CA THR A 32 -9.13 4.99 1.65
C THR A 32 -7.95 4.43 0.85
N SER A 33 -6.92 3.93 1.54
CA SER A 33 -5.75 3.34 0.88
C SER A 33 -6.07 1.96 0.32
N TYR A 34 -6.66 1.95 -0.88
CA TYR A 34 -6.74 0.74 -1.68
C TYR A 34 -5.36 0.38 -2.18
N PHE A 35 -5.20 -0.90 -2.40
CA PHE A 35 -3.92 -1.40 -2.81
C PHE A 35 -4.01 -2.47 -3.88
N ARG A 36 -3.00 -2.51 -4.75
CA ARG A 36 -3.01 -3.41 -5.90
C ARG A 36 -2.32 -4.70 -5.55
N VAL A 37 -3.03 -5.79 -5.77
CA VAL A 37 -2.48 -7.14 -5.74
C VAL A 37 -1.84 -7.41 -7.12
N PRO A 38 -0.54 -7.72 -7.18
CA PRO A 38 0.15 -8.02 -8.44
C PRO A 38 -0.51 -9.15 -9.22
N GLU A 39 -0.44 -9.09 -10.55
CA GLU A 39 -0.97 -10.13 -11.44
C GLU A 39 -0.40 -11.51 -11.14
N SER A 40 0.88 -11.59 -10.74
CA SER A 40 1.57 -12.83 -10.39
C SER A 40 0.85 -13.62 -9.29
N PHE A 41 0.16 -12.97 -8.37
CA PHE A 41 -0.65 -13.64 -7.34
C PHE A 41 -1.80 -14.46 -7.94
N TRP A 42 -2.42 -13.95 -9.00
CA TRP A 42 -3.53 -14.58 -9.70
C TRP A 42 -3.03 -15.60 -10.73
N ALA A 43 -2.11 -15.19 -11.61
CA ALA A 43 -1.65 -15.98 -12.74
C ALA A 43 -0.85 -17.23 -12.33
N SER A 44 -0.14 -17.20 -11.21
CA SER A 44 0.61 -18.36 -10.69
C SER A 44 -0.26 -19.38 -9.95
N GLY A 45 -1.55 -19.07 -9.75
CA GLY A 45 -2.46 -19.84 -8.91
C GLY A 45 -2.12 -19.79 -7.42
N LEU A 46 -1.28 -18.84 -6.99
CA LEU A 46 -0.90 -18.68 -5.58
C LEU A 46 -2.12 -18.44 -4.68
N CYS A 47 -3.12 -17.70 -5.17
CA CYS A 47 -4.38 -17.45 -4.46
C CYS A 47 -5.10 -18.73 -4.00
N ALA A 48 -5.00 -19.82 -4.77
CA ALA A 48 -5.62 -21.11 -4.45
C ALA A 48 -4.72 -22.03 -3.61
N LYS A 49 -3.40 -21.78 -3.59
CA LYS A 49 -2.42 -22.56 -2.84
C LYS A 49 -2.33 -22.13 -1.37
N LEU A 50 -2.53 -20.84 -1.11
CA LEU A 50 -2.48 -20.29 0.24
C LEU A 50 -3.72 -20.69 1.06
N SER A 51 -3.49 -20.98 2.34
CA SER A 51 -4.61 -21.11 3.28
C SER A 51 -5.22 -19.74 3.58
N GLY A 52 -6.36 -19.70 4.29
CA GLY A 52 -6.91 -18.43 4.78
C GLY A 52 -5.91 -17.63 5.63
N ALA A 53 -5.03 -18.31 6.39
CA ALA A 53 -3.97 -17.65 7.15
C ALA A 53 -2.88 -17.07 6.22
N GLY A 54 -2.50 -17.82 5.17
CA GLY A 54 -1.57 -17.36 4.14
C GLY A 54 -2.11 -16.16 3.37
N LEU A 55 -3.39 -16.19 2.97
CA LEU A 55 -4.07 -15.09 2.30
C LEU A 55 -4.14 -13.84 3.17
N ALA A 56 -4.53 -13.98 4.45
CA ALA A 56 -4.56 -12.85 5.36
C ALA A 56 -3.17 -12.22 5.53
N MET A 57 -2.14 -13.04 5.72
CA MET A 57 -0.77 -12.54 5.83
C MET A 57 -0.24 -11.97 4.53
N TYR A 58 -0.66 -12.48 3.37
CA TYR A 58 -0.34 -11.92 2.07
C TYR A 58 -0.85 -10.49 1.97
N LEU A 59 -2.14 -10.26 2.28
CA LEU A 59 -2.75 -8.94 2.24
C LEU A 59 -2.06 -7.97 3.20
N ILE A 60 -1.68 -8.41 4.40
CA ILE A 60 -0.91 -7.59 5.37
C ILE A 60 0.50 -7.28 4.84
N ALA A 61 1.19 -8.25 4.24
CA ALA A 61 2.52 -8.04 3.67
C ALA A 61 2.47 -7.03 2.53
N MET A 62 1.46 -7.16 1.67
CA MET A 62 1.18 -6.17 0.64
C MET A 62 0.91 -4.81 1.28
N SER A 63 0.03 -4.75 2.29
CA SER A 63 -0.36 -3.51 3.00
C SER A 63 0.84 -2.72 3.56
N ARG A 64 1.92 -3.42 3.90
CA ARG A 64 3.10 -2.86 4.55
C ARG A 64 4.25 -2.58 3.60
N ALA A 65 4.44 -3.43 2.60
CA ALA A 65 5.68 -3.52 1.83
C ALA A 65 5.49 -4.00 0.38
N GLY A 66 4.24 -4.25 -0.04
CA GLY A 66 3.90 -4.56 -1.43
C GLY A 66 4.01 -3.33 -2.34
N TRP A 67 4.04 -2.12 -1.75
CA TRP A 67 4.20 -0.85 -2.47
C TRP A 67 5.31 0.02 -1.87
N GLY A 68 5.97 0.77 -2.74
CA GLY A 68 7.05 1.69 -2.38
C GLY A 68 8.45 1.07 -2.44
N ASN A 69 9.46 1.91 -2.17
CA ASN A 69 10.87 1.53 -2.25
C ASN A 69 11.35 0.72 -1.03
N GLN A 70 10.49 0.51 -0.03
CA GLN A 70 10.81 -0.24 1.18
C GLN A 70 10.08 -1.59 1.22
N PRO A 71 10.66 -2.65 0.65
CA PRO A 71 10.00 -3.94 0.54
C PRO A 71 10.09 -4.80 1.80
N SER A 72 10.69 -4.26 2.86
CA SER A 72 10.94 -4.96 4.10
C SER A 72 10.03 -4.44 5.20
N PHE A 73 9.39 -5.37 5.91
CA PHE A 73 8.51 -5.05 7.03
C PHE A 73 8.81 -5.95 8.23
N TRP A 74 8.33 -5.52 9.39
CA TRP A 74 8.32 -6.31 10.60
C TRP A 74 6.94 -6.17 11.24
N LEU A 75 6.50 -7.22 11.91
CA LEU A 75 5.22 -7.23 12.62
C LEU A 75 5.50 -7.45 14.10
N SER A 76 4.97 -6.55 14.94
CA SER A 76 5.10 -6.70 16.39
C SER A 76 4.23 -7.88 16.86
N PRO A 77 4.80 -8.93 17.47
CA PRO A 77 4.01 -10.04 17.98
C PRO A 77 3.00 -9.60 19.05
N THR A 78 3.33 -8.57 19.85
CA THR A 78 2.48 -8.12 20.96
C THR A 78 1.28 -7.31 20.51
N HIS A 79 1.42 -6.50 19.45
CA HIS A 79 0.36 -5.62 18.95
C HIS A 79 -0.37 -6.18 17.72
N PHE A 80 0.05 -7.35 17.21
CA PHE A 80 -0.52 -7.89 15.98
C PHE A 80 -2.02 -8.17 16.09
N ALA A 81 -2.46 -8.78 17.19
CA ALA A 81 -3.87 -9.13 17.37
C ALA A 81 -4.75 -7.89 17.48
N GLU A 82 -4.28 -6.84 18.17
CA GLU A 82 -4.95 -5.55 18.27
C GLU A 82 -5.03 -4.84 16.91
N GLN A 83 -3.94 -4.85 16.14
CA GLN A 83 -3.87 -4.15 14.86
C GLN A 83 -4.65 -4.84 13.74
N TYR A 84 -4.70 -6.17 13.71
CA TYR A 84 -5.22 -6.94 12.58
C TYR A 84 -6.40 -7.85 12.93
N GLY A 85 -6.77 -7.97 14.20
CA GLY A 85 -7.85 -8.87 14.64
C GLY A 85 -7.53 -10.36 14.46
N LEU A 86 -6.26 -10.72 14.27
CA LEU A 86 -5.82 -12.08 13.98
C LEU A 86 -4.95 -12.66 15.11
N GLY A 87 -5.15 -13.94 15.40
CA GLY A 87 -4.36 -14.65 16.41
C GLY A 87 -2.90 -14.87 16.01
N ASP A 88 -2.03 -15.07 17.01
CA ASP A 88 -0.60 -15.32 16.80
C ASP A 88 -0.31 -16.62 16.03
N SER A 89 -1.15 -17.64 16.21
CA SER A 89 -1.08 -18.89 15.44
C SER A 89 -1.34 -18.66 13.95
N THR A 90 -2.36 -17.87 13.60
CA THR A 90 -2.67 -17.46 12.23
C THR A 90 -1.50 -16.69 11.62
N ARG A 91 -0.93 -15.75 12.36
CA ARG A 91 0.24 -14.98 11.93
C ARG A 91 1.43 -15.87 11.60
N LYS A 92 1.81 -16.76 12.52
CA LYS A 92 2.97 -17.64 12.37
C LYS A 92 2.77 -18.62 11.20
N LYS A 93 1.57 -19.21 11.09
CA LYS A 93 1.23 -20.12 9.99
C LYS A 93 1.28 -19.39 8.66
N GLY A 94 0.63 -18.24 8.54
CA GLY A 94 0.58 -17.47 7.31
C GLY A 94 1.96 -16.96 6.88
N LEU A 95 2.77 -16.43 7.78
CA LEU A 95 4.14 -15.99 7.46
C LEU A 95 5.02 -17.16 6.99
N ARG A 96 4.86 -18.35 7.61
CA ARG A 96 5.56 -19.56 7.16
C ARG A 96 5.15 -19.93 5.74
N GLU A 97 3.84 -19.99 5.45
CA GLU A 97 3.35 -20.28 4.10
C GLU A 97 3.89 -19.29 3.07
N LEU A 98 3.96 -17.99 3.40
CA LEU A 98 4.56 -17.00 2.48
C LEU A 98 6.05 -17.23 2.23
N VAL A 99 6.80 -17.68 3.24
CA VAL A 99 8.21 -18.05 3.08
C VAL A 99 8.34 -19.31 2.22
N ASP A 100 7.55 -20.33 2.50
CA ASP A 100 7.57 -21.62 1.80
C ASP A 100 7.22 -21.46 0.31
N HIS A 101 6.34 -20.50 -0.03
CA HIS A 101 5.96 -20.16 -1.40
C HIS A 101 6.86 -19.09 -2.05
N GLY A 102 7.92 -18.64 -1.38
CA GLY A 102 8.86 -17.65 -1.94
C GLY A 102 8.29 -16.24 -2.08
N VAL A 103 7.13 -15.97 -1.47
CA VAL A 103 6.49 -14.64 -1.51
C VAL A 103 7.26 -13.63 -0.67
N VAL A 104 7.79 -14.09 0.46
CA VAL A 104 8.65 -13.28 1.34
C VAL A 104 9.89 -14.07 1.74
N THR A 105 10.99 -13.36 1.98
CA THR A 105 12.16 -13.91 2.67
C THR A 105 12.18 -13.47 4.12
N GLN A 106 12.72 -14.29 5.02
CA GLN A 106 12.82 -13.98 6.45
C GLN A 106 14.29 -13.84 6.87
N GLU A 107 14.60 -12.75 7.55
CA GLU A 107 15.91 -12.48 8.16
C GLU A 107 15.76 -12.21 9.66
N LEU A 108 16.61 -12.81 10.48
CA LEU A 108 16.75 -12.44 11.88
C LEU A 108 17.70 -11.25 12.01
N ARG A 109 17.18 -10.09 12.41
CA ARG A 109 17.98 -8.90 12.68
C ARG A 109 18.11 -8.65 14.17
N SER A 110 19.35 -8.50 14.60
CA SER A 110 19.72 -7.95 15.90
C SER A 110 19.38 -6.46 15.93
N ILE A 111 18.55 -6.03 16.87
CA ILE A 111 18.35 -4.62 17.20
C ILE A 111 19.12 -4.34 18.47
N ASP A 112 20.14 -3.50 18.35
CA ASP A 112 20.72 -2.81 19.49
C ASP A 112 19.90 -1.53 19.73
N ARG A 113 19.32 -1.39 20.93
CA ARG A 113 18.45 -0.25 21.26
C ARG A 113 19.22 0.97 21.75
N GLY A 114 20.53 0.87 21.94
CA GLY A 114 21.38 2.01 22.23
C GLY A 114 22.81 1.53 22.20
N GLY A 115 23.67 2.13 21.37
CA GLY A 115 25.07 1.75 21.14
C GLY A 115 25.99 1.90 22.36
N HIS A 116 25.57 1.35 23.49
CA HIS A 116 26.25 1.30 24.78
C HIS A 116 26.26 -0.15 25.23
N GLN A 117 27.47 -0.64 25.52
CA GLN A 117 27.68 -2.01 25.95
C GLN A 117 26.86 -2.32 27.21
N GLY A 118 25.96 -3.31 27.12
CA GLY A 118 25.29 -3.87 28.30
C GLY A 118 23.79 -4.15 28.18
N PHE A 119 23.10 -3.69 27.13
CA PHE A 119 21.67 -4.01 26.97
C PHE A 119 21.43 -5.29 26.18
N ARG A 120 20.36 -6.03 26.56
CA ARG A 120 19.95 -7.27 25.90
C ARG A 120 19.61 -6.98 24.43
N THR A 121 20.38 -7.56 23.53
CA THR A 121 20.08 -7.56 22.10
C THR A 121 18.74 -8.26 21.84
N PHE A 122 17.81 -7.56 21.20
CA PHE A 122 16.54 -8.16 20.79
C PHE A 122 16.66 -8.62 19.33
N GLN A 123 16.35 -9.89 19.09
CA GLN A 123 16.22 -10.38 17.72
C GLN A 123 14.80 -10.14 17.21
N ARG A 124 14.68 -9.59 16.01
CA ARG A 124 13.41 -9.50 15.29
C ARG A 124 13.49 -10.22 13.96
N SER A 125 12.39 -10.84 13.55
CA SER A 125 12.23 -11.29 12.17
C SER A 125 11.81 -10.11 11.30
N VAL A 126 12.62 -9.80 10.29
CA VAL A 126 12.30 -8.89 9.21
C VAL A 126 11.94 -9.73 7.99
N TYR A 127 10.83 -9.37 7.35
CA TYR A 127 10.35 -10.03 6.15
C TYR A 127 10.54 -9.10 4.96
N THR A 128 10.97 -9.64 3.82
CA THR A 128 11.11 -8.86 2.59
C THR A 128 10.28 -9.50 1.48
N VAL A 129 9.37 -8.74 0.89
CA VAL A 129 8.51 -9.21 -0.21
C VAL A 129 9.36 -9.48 -1.45
N ALA A 130 9.20 -10.60 -2.15
CA ALA A 130 9.94 -10.87 -3.38
C ALA A 130 9.48 -9.96 -4.53
N ALA A 131 10.40 -9.60 -5.43
CA ALA A 131 10.16 -8.58 -6.46
C ALA A 131 8.97 -8.91 -7.39
N GLU A 132 8.76 -10.20 -7.70
CA GLU A 132 7.64 -10.69 -8.51
C GLU A 132 6.25 -10.46 -7.89
N TYR A 133 6.19 -10.29 -6.57
CA TYR A 133 4.96 -9.97 -5.83
C TYR A 133 4.91 -8.50 -5.41
N ARG A 134 5.72 -7.65 -6.02
CA ARG A 134 5.65 -6.19 -5.86
C ARG A 134 5.01 -5.59 -7.09
N VAL A 135 4.26 -4.51 -6.89
CA VAL A 135 3.75 -3.69 -8.00
C VAL A 135 4.59 -2.41 -8.05
N PRO A 136 5.29 -2.13 -9.18
CA PRO A 136 5.86 -0.81 -9.40
C PRO A 136 4.73 0.22 -9.43
N GLY A 137 4.79 1.23 -8.55
CA GLY A 137 3.75 2.25 -8.47
C GLY A 137 2.42 1.73 -7.92
N ALA A 138 2.22 1.88 -6.61
CA ALA A 138 0.94 2.42 -6.18
C ALA A 138 1.15 3.93 -6.14
N THR A 139 0.21 4.67 -6.71
CA THR A 139 0.16 6.13 -6.64
C THR A 139 0.44 6.56 -5.18
N THR A 140 1.64 7.08 -4.88
CA THR A 140 1.59 8.48 -4.44
C THR A 140 0.86 9.12 -5.60
N PRO A 141 -0.32 9.74 -5.45
CA PRO A 141 -0.82 10.57 -6.53
C PRO A 141 0.41 11.31 -7.02
N GLU A 142 0.83 11.11 -8.28
CA GLU A 142 1.58 12.20 -8.88
C GLU A 142 0.62 13.34 -8.64
N PRO A 143 0.98 14.29 -7.75
CA PRO A 143 0.10 15.43 -7.52
C PRO A 143 -0.21 15.90 -8.92
N ALA A 144 -1.52 16.00 -9.24
CA ALA A 144 -2.03 16.24 -10.57
C ALA A 144 -0.97 16.95 -11.40
N SER A 145 -0.44 16.26 -12.43
CA SER A 145 0.56 16.78 -13.39
C SER A 145 0.60 18.28 -13.30
N ALA A 146 1.74 18.85 -12.88
CA ALA A 146 1.93 20.26 -12.55
C ALA A 146 1.28 21.24 -13.54
N GLU A 147 -0.04 21.35 -13.48
CA GLU A 147 -0.83 22.34 -14.17
C GLU A 147 -0.71 23.58 -13.29
N GLU A 148 0.31 24.35 -13.66
CA GLU A 148 0.45 25.78 -13.43
C GLU A 148 0.00 26.23 -12.03
N LYS A 149 0.88 26.05 -11.04
CA LYS A 149 0.86 26.93 -9.88
C LYS A 149 1.04 28.36 -10.40
N LEU A 150 -0.07 29.10 -10.53
CA LEU A 150 -0.06 30.53 -10.77
C LEU A 150 0.85 31.15 -9.71
N THR A 151 1.95 31.77 -10.16
CA THR A 151 2.92 32.31 -9.22
C THR A 151 2.35 33.54 -8.52
N VAL A 152 2.91 33.90 -7.37
CA VAL A 152 2.49 35.12 -6.64
C VAL A 152 2.57 36.36 -7.54
N GLU A 153 3.49 36.36 -8.50
CA GLU A 153 3.65 37.41 -9.51
C GLU A 153 2.47 37.46 -10.49
N ASP A 154 1.95 36.31 -10.92
CA ASP A 154 0.78 36.22 -11.78
C ASP A 154 -0.50 36.69 -11.08
N ILE A 155 -0.64 36.37 -9.79
CA ILE A 155 -1.73 36.85 -8.92
C ILE A 155 -1.64 38.38 -8.76
N PHE A 156 -0.43 38.91 -8.55
CA PHE A 156 -0.20 40.36 -8.42
C PHE A 156 -0.53 41.11 -9.72
N LYS A 157 -0.19 40.51 -10.87
CA LYS A 157 -0.49 41.03 -12.20
C LYS A 157 -1.99 41.02 -12.52
N MET A 158 -2.74 40.03 -12.03
CA MET A 158 -4.20 39.99 -12.13
C MET A 158 -4.89 41.05 -11.25
N LEU A 159 -4.38 41.29 -10.03
CA LEU A 159 -5.00 42.25 -9.08
C LEU A 159 -4.67 43.72 -9.40
N SER A 160 -3.53 43.98 -10.05
CA SER A 160 -3.12 45.32 -10.50
C SER A 160 -3.78 45.77 -11.81
N ALA A 161 -4.48 44.87 -12.51
CA ALA A 161 -5.18 45.16 -13.76
C ALA A 161 -6.63 45.66 -13.58
N ARG A 162 -7.06 46.08 -12.37
CA ARG A 162 -8.35 46.79 -12.23
C ARG A 162 -8.22 48.23 -12.76
N PRO A 163 -8.94 48.61 -13.84
CA PRO A 163 -8.94 49.98 -14.29
C PRO A 163 -9.64 50.86 -13.26
N GLY A 164 -8.99 51.96 -12.87
CA GLY A 164 -9.62 53.01 -12.08
C GLY A 164 -10.91 53.48 -12.75
N LYS A 165 -12.04 53.30 -12.07
CA LYS A 165 -13.26 54.01 -12.43
C LYS A 165 -13.07 55.47 -12.05
N ARG A 166 -13.32 56.33 -13.05
CA ARG A 166 -13.47 57.78 -12.97
C ARG A 166 -14.40 58.21 -11.83
#